data_AF-A0A7V4E664-F1
#
_entry.id   AF-A0A7V4E664-F1
#
_cell.length_a   1.000
_cell.length_b   1.000
_cell.length_c   1.000
_cell.angle_alpha   90.00
_cell.angle_beta   90.00
_cell.angle_gamma   90.00
#
_symmetry.space_group_name_H-M   'P 1'
#
loop_
_entity.id
_entity.type
_entity.pdbx_description
1 polymer ?
#
loop_
_entity_poly.entity_id
_entity_poly.type
_entity_poly.pdbx_seq_one_letter_code
_entity_poly.pdbx_strand_id
1 'polypeptide(L)' 'RLLRLAVEEGRRANPRLKLGLCGEHGGEARSVQFVADLLDYTSASPFRVLTARLAAAQAGMRASRTVPG' A
#
# COMPACT_ATOMS: atom_id res chain seq x y z
N ARG A 1 3.79 -10.79 -7.15
CA ARG A 1 3.69 -12.20 -6.69
C ARG A 1 4.26 -12.36 -5.28
N LEU A 2 5.56 -12.14 -5.06
CA LEU A 2 6.22 -12.37 -3.76
C LEU A 2 5.60 -11.58 -2.60
N LEU A 3 5.25 -10.30 -2.83
CA LEU A 3 4.58 -9.48 -1.80
C LEU A 3 3.27 -10.11 -1.28
N ARG A 4 2.44 -10.67 -2.17
CA ARG A 4 1.17 -11.31 -1.76
C ARG A 4 1.42 -12.54 -0.90
N LEU A 5 2.38 -13.38 -1.30
CA LEU A 5 2.77 -14.57 -0.54
C LEU A 5 3.31 -14.19 0.84
N ALA A 6 4.16 -13.16 0.93
CA ALA A 6 4.68 -12.68 2.21
C ALA A 6 3.57 -12.13 3.13
N VAL A 7 2.60 -11.40 2.58
CA VAL A 7 1.45 -10.88 3.35
C VAL A 7 0.58 -12.02 3.87
N GLU A 8 0.26 -12.99 3.01
CA GLU A 8 -0.56 -14.15 3.37
C GLU A 8 0.10 -15.00 4.46
N GLU A 9 1.35 -15.41 4.23
CA GLU A 9 2.12 -16.22 5.17
C GLU A 9 2.35 -15.49 6.50
N GLY A 10 2.71 -14.20 6.44
CA GLY A 10 2.93 -13.38 7.63
C GLY A 10 1.67 -13.21 8.48
N ARG A 11 0.52 -12.95 7.85
CA ARG A 11 -0.76 -12.80 8.56
C ARG A 11 -1.31 -14.13 9.05
N ARG A 12 -1.04 -15.24 8.36
CA ARG A 12 -1.37 -16.59 8.83
C ARG A 12 -0.64 -16.92 10.14
N ALA A 13 0.64 -16.56 10.23
CA ALA A 13 1.43 -16.76 11.44
C ALA A 13 1.07 -15.77 12.57
N ASN A 14 0.79 -14.51 12.22
CA ASN A 14 0.37 -13.48 13.17
C ASN A 14 -0.69 -12.57 12.55
N PRO A 15 -1.99 -12.74 12.89
CA PRO A 15 -3.07 -11.92 12.33
C PRO A 15 -2.97 -10.42 12.62
N ARG A 16 -2.14 -10.02 13.60
CA ARG A 16 -1.91 -8.61 13.97
C ARG A 16 -0.62 -8.04 13.39
N LEU A 17 0.09 -8.79 12.53
CA LEU A 17 1.34 -8.34 11.93
C LEU A 17 1.11 -7.10 11.06
N LYS A 18 1.83 -6.03 11.37
CA LYS A 18 1.87 -4.81 10.56
C LYS A 18 2.91 -4.93 9.46
N LEU A 19 2.52 -4.62 8.24
CA LEU A 19 3.37 -4.74 7.06
C LEU A 19 3.44 -3.40 6.32
N GLY A 20 4.63 -3.04 5.85
CA GLY A 20 4.83 -1.80 5.11
C GLY A 20 5.88 -1.89 4.02
N LEU A 21 5.87 -0.90 3.13
CA LEU A 21 6.83 -0.74 2.03
C LEU A 21 7.81 0.41 2.34
N CYS A 22 9.09 0.23 2.04
CA CYS A 22 10.12 1.28 2.18
C CYS A 22 11.00 1.39 0.93
N GLY A 23 11.84 2.43 0.89
CA GLY A 23 12.74 2.71 -0.22
C GLY A 23 12.08 3.55 -1.32
N GLU A 24 12.68 3.55 -2.51
CA GLU A 24 12.21 4.34 -3.65
C GLU A 24 10.74 4.06 -4.00
N HIS A 25 10.38 2.79 -4.07
CA HIS A 25 9.01 2.34 -4.36
C HIS A 25 7.99 2.84 -3.33
N GLY A 26 8.41 3.14 -2.10
CA GLY A 26 7.51 3.68 -1.07
C GLY A 26 7.01 5.10 -1.38
N GLY A 27 7.68 5.82 -2.28
CA GLY A 27 7.28 7.15 -2.75
C GLY A 27 6.87 7.20 -4.23
N GLU A 28 6.85 6.07 -4.93
CA GLU A 28 6.50 5.97 -6.35
C GLU A 28 4.99 5.68 -6.49
N ALA A 29 4.28 6.52 -7.23
CA ALA A 29 2.81 6.54 -7.21
C ALA A 29 2.17 5.21 -7.64
N ARG A 30 2.69 4.54 -8.69
CA ARG A 30 2.16 3.25 -9.16
C ARG A 30 2.42 2.14 -8.15
N SER A 31 3.62 2.11 -7.55
CA SER A 31 3.96 1.17 -6.48
C SER A 31 3.05 1.34 -5.27
N VAL A 32 2.82 2.58 -4.82
CA VAL A 32 1.93 2.87 -3.68
C VAL A 32 0.49 2.42 -3.99
N GLN A 33 -0.01 2.69 -5.20
CA GLN A 33 -1.32 2.21 -5.63
C GLN A 33 -1.40 0.68 -5.70
N PHE A 34 -0.34 0.02 -6.16
CA PHE A 34 -0.27 -1.45 -6.26
C PHE A 34 -0.30 -2.16 -4.90
N VAL A 35 0.26 -1.54 -3.85
CA VAL A 35 0.31 -2.15 -2.51
C VAL A 35 -0.79 -1.67 -1.57
N ALA A 36 -1.66 -0.76 -2.00
CA ALA A 36 -2.65 -0.08 -1.16
C ALA A 36 -3.66 -1.03 -0.49
N ASP A 37 -3.95 -2.18 -1.10
CA ASP A 37 -4.82 -3.24 -0.57
C ASP A 37 -4.05 -4.36 0.13
N LEU A 38 -2.71 -4.37 0.03
CA LEU A 38 -1.85 -5.42 0.55
C LEU A 38 -1.17 -5.05 1.89
N LEU A 39 -0.77 -3.79 2.05
CA LEU A 39 0.08 -3.33 3.15
C LEU A 39 -0.62 -2.28 4.02
N ASP A 40 -0.18 -2.16 5.27
CA ASP A 40 -0.73 -1.19 6.24
C ASP A 40 -0.20 0.23 6.03
N TYR A 41 1.06 0.36 5.57
CA TYR A 41 1.69 1.68 5.38
C TYR A 41 2.79 1.68 4.31
N THR A 42 3.20 2.89 3.92
CA THR A 42 4.38 3.13 3.09
C THR A 42 5.30 4.16 3.75
N SER A 43 6.60 4.01 3.56
CA SER A 43 7.65 4.91 4.03
C SER A 43 8.41 5.48 2.84
N ALA A 44 8.44 6.80 2.74
CA ALA A 44 9.06 7.54 1.65
C ALA A 44 10.01 8.60 2.20
N SER A 45 11.04 8.97 1.42
CA SER A 45 11.87 10.14 1.72
C SER A 45 11.00 11.40 1.91
N PRO A 46 11.40 12.38 2.75
CA PRO A 46 10.59 13.57 3.03
C PRO A 46 9.98 14.25 1.78
N PHE A 47 10.79 14.40 0.73
CA PHE A 47 10.37 15.01 -0.54
C PHE A 47 9.31 14.22 -1.33
N ARG A 48 9.14 12.93 -1.05
CA ARG A 48 8.18 12.02 -1.72
C ARG A 48 6.95 11.69 -0.86
N VAL A 49 6.87 12.19 0.37
CA VAL A 49 5.73 11.94 1.27
C VAL A 49 4.43 12.43 0.66
N LEU A 50 4.42 13.57 -0.02
CA LEU A 50 3.22 14.11 -0.65
C LEU A 50 2.74 13.24 -1.82
N THR A 51 3.66 12.76 -2.65
CA THR A 51 3.35 11.81 -3.74
C THR A 51 2.74 10.53 -3.18
N ALA A 52 3.33 9.95 -2.13
CA ALA A 52 2.82 8.75 -1.49
C ALA A 52 1.40 8.95 -0.91
N ARG A 53 1.17 10.07 -0.22
CA ARG A 53 -0.15 10.41 0.34
C ARG A 53 -1.22 10.56 -0.74
N LEU A 54 -0.92 11.31 -1.80
CA LEU A 54 -1.86 11.51 -2.91
C LEU A 54 -2.17 10.19 -3.63
N ALA A 55 -1.16 9.37 -3.91
CA ALA A 55 -1.33 8.08 -4.56
C ALA A 55 -2.18 7.12 -3.71
N ALA A 56 -1.95 7.06 -2.39
CA ALA A 56 -2.74 6.26 -1.46
C ALA A 56 -4.21 6.72 -1.41
N ALA A 57 -4.46 8.03 -1.35
CA ALA A 57 -5.82 8.57 -1.39
C ALA A 57 -6.56 8.23 -2.70
N GLN A 58 -5.87 8.36 -3.84
CA GLN A 58 -6.41 7.97 -5.14
C GLN A 58 -6.74 6.48 -5.22
N ALA A 59 -5.88 5.61 -4.67
CA ALA A 59 -6.15 4.17 -4.59
C ALA A 59 -7.39 3.87 -3.74
N GLY A 60 -7.50 4.50 -2.56
CA GLY A 60 -8.66 4.38 -1.69
C GLY A 60 -9.96 4.82 -2.37
N MET A 61 -9.96 5.95 -3.07
CA MET A 61 -11.12 6.41 -3.83
C MET A 61 -11.52 5.44 -4.95
N ARG A 62 -10.56 4.83 -5.65
CA ARG A 62 -10.85 3.85 -6.70
C ARG A 62 -11.48 2.58 -6.11
N ALA A 63 -11.01 2.13 -4.96
CA ALA A 63 -11.57 1.00 -4.25
C ALA A 63 -13.01 1.28 -3.73
N SER A 64 -13.29 2.52 -3.31
CA SER A 64 -14.62 2.90 -2.80
C SER A 64 -15.65 3.23 -3.88
N ARG A 65 -15.23 3.50 -5.13
CA ARG A 65 -16.13 3.96 -6.21
C ARG A 65 -16.91 2.83 -6.90
N THR A 66 -16.98 1.64 -6.32
CA THR A 66 -17.83 0.53 -6.80
C THR A 66 -19.28 0.62 -6.30
N VAL A 67 -19.78 1.82 -5.97
CA VAL A 67 -21.20 2.02 -5.69
C VAL A 67 -21.98 1.75 -6.99
N PRO A 68 -22.92 0.80 -7.03
CA PRO A 68 -23.85 0.71 -8.15
C PRO A 68 -24.70 1.98 -8.12
N GLY A 69 -24.56 2.81 -9.16
CA GLY A 69 -25.54 3.84 -9.46
C GLY A 69 -26.83 3.23 -9.99
#